data_AF-A0A2V6I7G0-F1
#
_entry.id   AF-A0A2V6I7G0-F1
#
_cell.length_a   1.000
_cell.length_b   1.000
_cell.length_c   1.000
_cell.angle_alpha   90.00
_cell.angle_beta   90.00
_cell.angle_gamma   90.00
#
_symmetry.space_group_name_H-M   'P 1'
#
loop_
_entity.id
_entity.type
_entity.pdbx_description
1 polymer ?
#
loop_
_entity_poly.entity_id
_entity_poly.type
_entity_poly.pdbx_seq_one_letter_code
_entity_poly.pdbx_strand_id
1 'polypeptide(L)'
;MHSAFSACEYEVPITPSPTQKVQEPLLGDWTSTDGKEKMKVRKLDDSIYIVYYDGDLFRAYHSDIAETPFVSVQDLNSNDRKYAYVVWKLSDDGKTLSLRSVNKLIPKETKDSATVAALLTKNVRNPELFGEEIEFSKEK
;
A
#
# COMPACT_ATOMS: atom_id res chain seq x y z
N MET A 1 -15.35 -8.15 6.32
CA MET A 1 -14.75 -6.84 5.98
C MET A 1 -13.37 -7.16 5.43
N HIS A 2 -13.14 -6.94 4.13
CA HIS A 2 -11.84 -7.19 3.50
C HIS A 2 -11.11 -5.85 3.53
N SER A 3 -10.16 -5.68 4.45
CA SER A 3 -9.34 -4.45 4.52
C SER A 3 -8.37 -4.42 3.34
N ALA A 4 -8.01 -3.22 2.87
CA ALA A 4 -6.92 -3.04 1.89
C ALA A 4 -5.59 -3.67 2.37
N PHE A 5 -5.39 -3.77 3.69
CA PHE A 5 -4.14 -4.19 4.33
C PHE A 5 -4.21 -5.58 4.98
N SER A 6 -5.36 -6.26 4.98
CA SER A 6 -5.49 -7.61 5.58
C SER A 6 -4.70 -8.70 4.83
N ALA A 7 -4.02 -8.36 3.74
CA ALA A 7 -3.15 -9.23 2.96
C ALA A 7 -1.66 -9.15 3.37
N CYS A 8 -1.35 -8.80 4.63
CA CYS A 8 0.03 -8.78 5.14
C CYS A 8 0.61 -10.20 5.22
N GLU A 9 1.01 -10.76 4.08
CA GLU A 9 1.33 -12.17 3.91
C GLU A 9 2.70 -12.42 3.26
N TYR A 10 3.35 -11.38 2.73
CA TYR A 10 4.64 -11.48 2.05
C TYR A 10 5.82 -11.33 3.03
N GLU A 11 6.88 -12.11 2.81
CA GLU A 11 8.05 -12.15 3.70
C GLU A 11 9.00 -10.95 3.52
N VAL A 12 8.97 -10.30 2.36
CA VAL A 12 9.84 -9.17 2.00
C VAL A 12 9.01 -8.00 1.49
N PRO A 13 9.55 -6.78 1.45
CA PRO A 13 8.93 -5.70 0.69
C PRO A 13 9.13 -5.87 -0.81
N ILE A 14 8.41 -5.06 -1.61
CA ILE A 14 8.57 -5.02 -3.07
C ILE A 14 9.97 -4.56 -3.46
N THR A 15 10.44 -3.49 -2.82
CA THR A 15 11.80 -2.95 -2.98
C THR A 15 12.51 -2.95 -1.62
N PRO A 16 13.83 -3.18 -1.54
CA PRO A 16 14.53 -3.21 -0.26
C PRO A 16 14.59 -1.84 0.44
N SER A 17 14.35 -0.76 -0.31
CA SER A 17 14.30 0.62 0.18
C SER A 17 13.22 1.42 -0.55
N PRO A 18 12.75 2.55 0.01
CA PRO A 18 11.80 3.43 -0.66
C PRO A 18 12.32 3.95 -2.00
N THR A 19 11.45 4.00 -3.02
CA THR A 19 11.76 4.57 -4.34
C THR A 19 11.49 6.06 -4.42
N GLN A 20 10.66 6.59 -3.51
CA GLN A 20 10.32 8.01 -3.44
C GLN A 20 10.34 8.53 -2.02
N LYS A 21 10.42 9.85 -1.93
CA LYS A 21 10.11 10.58 -0.70
C LYS A 21 8.62 10.55 -0.41
N VAL A 22 8.27 10.87 0.82
CA VAL A 22 6.89 11.17 1.21
C VAL A 22 6.31 12.26 0.30
N GLN A 23 5.18 11.94 -0.32
CA GLN A 23 4.32 12.89 -1.01
C GLN A 23 3.36 13.54 -0.01
N GLU A 24 3.58 14.82 0.27
CA GLU A 24 2.78 15.64 1.20
C GLU A 24 1.26 15.56 0.95
N PRO A 25 0.74 15.53 -0.30
CA PRO A 25 -0.69 15.40 -0.55
C PRO A 25 -1.34 14.11 0.00
N LEU A 26 -0.57 13.04 0.25
CA LEU A 26 -1.10 11.82 0.86
C LEU A 26 -1.29 11.93 2.38
N LEU A 27 -0.62 12.89 3.04
CA LEU A 27 -0.74 13.07 4.49
C LEU A 27 -2.12 13.63 4.83
N GLY A 28 -2.77 13.05 5.84
CA GLY A 28 -4.08 13.49 6.27
C GLY A 28 -4.93 12.37 6.86
N ASP A 29 -6.17 12.73 7.16
CA ASP A 29 -7.21 11.79 7.59
C ASP A 29 -8.09 11.50 6.38
N TRP A 30 -8.48 10.24 6.27
CA TRP A 30 -9.13 9.67 5.11
C TRP A 30 -10.26 8.78 5.60
N THR A 31 -11.43 8.92 4.99
CA THR A 31 -12.59 8.06 5.26
C THR A 31 -13.02 7.42 3.95
N SER A 32 -13.31 6.12 3.95
CA SER A 32 -13.80 5.42 2.75
C SER A 32 -15.10 6.06 2.25
N THR A 33 -15.38 5.98 0.95
CA THR A 33 -16.58 6.58 0.35
C THR A 33 -17.88 6.01 0.92
N ASP A 34 -17.86 4.77 1.42
CA ASP A 34 -18.99 4.15 2.11
C ASP A 34 -19.04 4.45 3.63
N GLY A 35 -18.07 5.22 4.15
CA GLY A 35 -17.97 5.67 5.54
C GLY A 35 -17.57 4.61 6.55
N LYS A 36 -17.23 3.39 6.10
CA LYS A 36 -16.97 2.25 7.01
C LYS A 36 -15.53 2.19 7.52
N GLU A 37 -14.57 2.62 6.71
CA GLU A 37 -13.14 2.48 7.00
C GLU A 37 -12.52 3.86 7.22
N LYS A 38 -11.60 3.93 8.19
CA LYS A 38 -10.89 5.17 8.52
C LYS A 38 -9.40 4.95 8.48
N MET A 39 -8.72 5.86 7.81
CA MET A 39 -7.28 5.84 7.63
C MET A 39 -6.66 7.18 7.99
N LYS A 40 -5.56 7.16 8.74
CA LYS A 40 -4.73 8.34 9.02
C LYS A 40 -3.35 8.07 8.47
N VAL A 41 -2.87 8.94 7.59
CA VAL A 41 -1.53 8.86 7.00
C VAL A 41 -0.67 9.98 7.58
N ARG A 42 0.48 9.62 8.15
CA ARG A 42 1.42 10.54 8.81
C ARG A 42 2.83 10.29 8.32
N LYS A 43 3.66 11.34 8.34
CA LYS A 43 5.08 11.26 8.03
C LYS A 43 5.83 10.67 9.23
N LEU A 44 6.63 9.61 9.00
CA LEU A 44 7.63 9.14 9.97
C LEU A 44 8.97 9.84 9.73
N ASP A 45 9.42 9.80 8.48
CA ASP A 45 10.64 10.45 7.99
C ASP A 45 10.44 10.90 6.54
N ASP A 46 11.50 11.30 5.85
CA ASP A 46 11.43 11.81 4.48
C ASP A 46 10.94 10.82 3.42
N SER A 47 10.83 9.52 3.74
CA SER A 47 10.48 8.45 2.79
C SER A 47 9.48 7.42 3.32
N ILE A 48 9.19 7.46 4.63
CA ILE A 48 8.34 6.49 5.30
C ILE A 48 7.10 7.17 5.90
N TYR A 49 5.97 6.50 5.72
CA TYR A 49 4.71 6.82 6.36
C TYR A 49 4.44 5.92 7.56
N ILE A 50 3.76 6.47 8.56
CA ILE A 50 2.92 5.70 9.49
C ILE A 50 1.48 5.80 9.00
N VAL A 51 0.81 4.65 8.88
CA VAL A 51 -0.59 4.55 8.51
C VAL A 51 -1.34 3.92 9.66
N TYR A 52 -2.32 4.62 10.21
CA TYR A 52 -3.29 4.03 11.14
C TYR A 52 -4.55 3.70 10.36
N TYR A 53 -5.00 2.45 10.39
CA TYR A 53 -6.14 1.99 9.61
C TYR A 53 -6.95 1.00 10.45
N ASP A 54 -8.21 1.33 10.71
CA ASP A 54 -9.18 0.50 11.46
C ASP A 54 -8.69 -0.09 12.80
N GLY A 55 -7.76 0.58 13.48
CA GLY A 55 -7.21 0.14 14.78
C GLY A 55 -5.77 -0.31 14.72
N ASP A 56 -5.29 -0.69 13.53
CA ASP A 56 -3.95 -1.21 13.32
C ASP A 56 -2.99 -0.12 12.82
N LEU A 57 -1.72 -0.28 13.16
CA LEU A 57 -0.64 0.63 12.83
C LEU A 57 0.29 -0.04 11.82
N PHE A 58 0.54 0.64 10.72
CA PHE A 58 1.38 0.15 9.66
C PHE A 58 2.51 1.13 9.36
N ARG A 59 3.65 0.58 8.94
CA ARG A 59 4.70 1.31 8.23
C ARG A 59 4.46 1.15 6.74
N ALA A 60 4.54 2.24 5.97
CA ALA A 60 4.39 2.19 4.53
C ALA A 60 5.45 3.02 3.81
N TYR A 61 5.85 2.62 2.60
CA TYR A 61 6.70 3.42 1.72
C TYR A 61 6.50 3.08 0.24
N HIS A 62 6.84 4.02 -0.64
CA HIS A 62 6.75 3.87 -2.09
C HIS A 62 7.74 2.83 -2.63
N SER A 63 7.27 1.97 -3.52
CA SER A 63 8.02 0.89 -4.16
C SER A 63 7.68 0.83 -5.66
N ASP A 64 7.90 1.91 -6.39
CA ASP A 64 7.44 2.00 -7.78
C ASP A 64 8.12 1.00 -8.69
N ILE A 65 7.32 0.31 -9.50
CA ILE A 65 7.76 -0.71 -10.45
C ILE A 65 7.07 -0.44 -11.79
N ALA A 66 7.84 -0.34 -12.87
CA ALA A 66 7.33 -0.12 -14.22
C ALA A 66 6.29 1.03 -14.31
N GLU A 67 6.65 2.19 -13.74
CA GLU A 67 5.81 3.40 -13.66
C GLU A 67 4.52 3.24 -12.85
N THR A 68 4.32 2.10 -12.19
CA THR A 68 3.15 1.85 -11.35
C THR A 68 3.48 2.16 -9.89
N PRO A 69 2.69 3.02 -9.22
CA PRO A 69 2.94 3.48 -7.87
C PRO A 69 2.49 2.44 -6.84
N PHE A 70 3.36 1.46 -6.59
CA PHE A 70 3.14 0.49 -5.51
C PHE A 70 3.62 1.02 -4.16
N VAL A 71 3.08 0.46 -3.10
CA VAL A 71 3.48 0.69 -1.71
C VAL A 71 3.70 -0.65 -1.04
N SER A 72 4.82 -0.76 -0.33
CA SER A 72 5.06 -1.83 0.63
C SER A 72 4.51 -1.40 1.99
N VAL A 73 3.55 -2.15 2.54
CA VAL A 73 2.91 -1.88 3.83
C VAL A 73 3.29 -2.99 4.80
N GLN A 74 3.71 -2.67 6.01
CA GLN A 74 4.09 -3.63 7.06
C GLN A 74 3.30 -3.36 8.33
N ASP A 75 2.64 -4.39 8.85
CA ASP A 75 1.93 -4.34 10.12
C ASP A 75 2.91 -4.21 11.31
N LEU A 76 2.78 -3.13 12.08
CA LEU A 76 3.58 -2.84 13.27
C LEU A 76 2.99 -3.44 14.55
N ASN A 77 1.74 -3.90 14.54
CA ASN A 77 1.12 -4.66 15.62
C ASN A 77 1.47 -6.16 15.56
N SER A 78 1.76 -6.70 14.37
CA SER A 78 2.14 -8.11 14.20
C SER A 78 3.63 -8.40 14.45
N ASN A 79 3.92 -9.50 15.14
CA ASN A 79 5.28 -10.01 15.37
C ASN A 79 5.92 -10.60 14.12
N ASP A 80 5.12 -11.09 13.17
CA ASP A 80 5.63 -11.73 11.95
C ASP A 80 6.20 -10.71 10.96
N ARG A 81 5.87 -9.41 11.14
CA ARG A 81 6.40 -8.29 10.36
C ARG A 81 6.28 -8.48 8.84
N LYS A 82 5.25 -9.21 8.40
CA LYS A 82 4.94 -9.44 6.99
C LYS A 82 4.48 -8.17 6.30
N TYR A 83 4.55 -8.22 4.97
CA TYR A 83 4.18 -7.11 4.10
C TYR A 83 2.89 -7.41 3.35
N ALA A 84 2.08 -6.37 3.17
CA ALA A 84 1.07 -6.28 2.14
C ALA A 84 1.57 -5.34 1.04
N TYR A 85 1.08 -5.55 -0.17
CA TYR A 85 1.40 -4.74 -1.33
C TYR A 85 0.13 -4.08 -1.85
N VAL A 86 0.21 -2.79 -2.13
CA VAL A 86 -0.94 -1.98 -2.56
C VAL A 86 -0.52 -1.09 -3.72
N VAL A 87 -1.39 -0.92 -4.71
CA VAL A 87 -1.30 0.19 -5.66
C VAL A 87 -2.18 1.31 -5.17
N TRP A 88 -1.69 2.54 -5.28
CA TRP A 88 -2.43 3.72 -4.89
C TRP A 88 -2.56 4.70 -6.06
N LYS A 89 -3.62 5.51 -6.02
CA LYS A 89 -3.81 6.63 -6.94
C LYS A 89 -4.44 7.78 -6.19
N LEU A 90 -3.86 8.97 -6.31
CA LEU A 90 -4.42 10.20 -5.78
C LEU A 90 -5.02 11.03 -6.91
N SER A 91 -6.18 11.65 -6.68
CA SER A 91 -6.76 12.61 -7.61
C SER A 91 -5.88 13.86 -7.74
N ASP A 92 -5.97 14.55 -8.88
CA ASP A 92 -5.17 15.77 -9.14
C ASP A 92 -5.42 16.87 -8.10
N ASP A 93 -6.62 16.91 -7.51
CA ASP A 93 -6.96 17.86 -6.45
C ASP A 93 -6.57 17.40 -5.02
N GLY A 94 -5.99 16.20 -4.91
CA GLY A 94 -5.49 15.62 -3.67
C GLY A 94 -6.57 15.19 -2.68
N LYS A 95 -7.84 15.06 -3.11
CA LYS A 95 -8.98 14.77 -2.22
C LYS A 95 -9.48 13.34 -2.26
N THR A 96 -9.17 12.60 -3.32
CA THR A 96 -9.61 11.21 -3.47
C THR A 96 -8.39 10.30 -3.61
N LEU A 97 -8.30 9.31 -2.74
CA LEU A 97 -7.26 8.28 -2.75
C LEU A 97 -7.90 6.92 -3.02
N SER A 98 -7.50 6.27 -4.11
CA SER A 98 -7.93 4.92 -4.45
C SER A 98 -6.82 3.93 -4.12
N LEU A 99 -7.15 2.83 -3.45
CA LEU A 99 -6.23 1.76 -3.08
C LEU A 99 -6.70 0.42 -3.65
N ARG A 100 -5.76 -0.39 -4.14
CA ARG A 100 -6.02 -1.78 -4.57
C ARG A 100 -4.95 -2.71 -4.02
N SER A 101 -5.36 -3.77 -3.33
CA SER A 101 -4.42 -4.79 -2.83
C SER A 101 -3.83 -5.62 -3.98
N VAL A 102 -2.64 -6.17 -3.76
CA VAL A 102 -1.98 -7.10 -4.71
C VAL A 102 -1.91 -8.48 -4.06
N ASN A 103 -2.64 -9.47 -4.59
CA ASN A 103 -2.91 -10.69 -3.83
C ASN A 103 -2.92 -12.02 -4.59
N LYS A 104 -2.82 -12.06 -5.93
CA LYS A 104 -3.06 -13.31 -6.69
C LYS A 104 -1.88 -13.88 -7.47
N LEU A 105 -0.94 -13.05 -7.92
CA LEU A 105 0.10 -13.48 -8.87
C LEU A 105 1.52 -13.51 -8.31
N ILE A 106 1.67 -13.12 -7.04
CA ILE A 106 2.95 -13.14 -6.33
C ILE A 106 2.91 -14.28 -5.31
N PRO A 107 3.78 -15.29 -5.40
CA PRO A 107 3.87 -16.34 -4.39
C PRO A 107 4.26 -15.75 -3.03
N LYS A 108 3.51 -16.09 -1.98
CA LYS A 108 3.66 -15.52 -0.62
C LYS A 108 5.01 -15.89 0.01
N GLU A 109 5.53 -17.06 -0.36
CA GLU A 109 6.80 -17.62 0.06
C GLU A 109 8.01 -16.99 -0.63
N THR A 110 7.82 -16.03 -1.55
CA THR A 110 8.92 -15.32 -2.20
C THR A 110 9.69 -14.52 -1.15
N LYS A 111 10.99 -14.82 -0.99
CA LYS A 111 11.86 -14.22 0.04
C LYS A 111 12.86 -13.19 -0.51
N ASP A 112 12.66 -12.76 -1.74
CA ASP A 112 13.58 -11.86 -2.43
C ASP A 112 12.81 -10.74 -3.13
N SER A 113 13.13 -9.49 -2.77
CA SER A 113 12.48 -8.30 -3.32
C SER A 113 12.71 -8.16 -4.82
N ALA A 114 13.88 -8.57 -5.35
CA ALA A 114 14.14 -8.48 -6.78
C ALA A 114 13.20 -9.41 -7.59
N THR A 115 12.95 -10.60 -7.07
CA THR A 115 11.99 -11.56 -7.64
C THR A 115 10.56 -11.01 -7.55
N VAL A 116 10.16 -10.43 -6.42
CA VAL A 116 8.85 -9.76 -6.29
C VAL A 116 8.70 -8.65 -7.34
N ALA A 117 9.67 -7.75 -7.44
CA ALA A 117 9.68 -6.65 -8.41
C ALA A 117 9.60 -7.14 -9.87
N ALA A 118 10.32 -8.22 -10.22
CA ALA A 118 10.26 -8.82 -11.55
C ALA A 118 8.88 -9.42 -11.86
N LEU A 119 8.26 -10.09 -10.89
CA LEU A 119 6.91 -10.64 -11.03
C LEU A 119 5.86 -9.53 -11.18
N LEU A 120 5.97 -8.45 -10.40
CA LEU A 120 5.11 -7.27 -10.55
C LEU A 120 5.26 -6.63 -11.92
N THR A 121 6.50 -6.41 -12.38
CA THR A 121 6.79 -5.87 -13.72
C THR A 121 6.11 -6.69 -14.82
N LYS A 122 6.22 -8.03 -14.74
CA LYS A 122 5.64 -8.95 -15.71
C LYS A 122 4.11 -8.91 -15.72
N ASN A 123 3.48 -8.71 -14.56
CA ASN A 123 2.04 -8.84 -14.38
C ASN A 123 1.29 -7.52 -14.22
N VAL A 124 1.96 -6.36 -14.27
CA VAL A 124 1.35 -5.05 -13.96
C VAL A 124 0.16 -4.70 -14.87
N ARG A 125 0.15 -5.24 -16.09
CA ARG A 125 -0.96 -5.08 -17.06
C ARG A 125 -2.04 -6.15 -16.92
N ASN A 126 -1.84 -7.15 -16.06
CA ASN A 126 -2.83 -8.19 -15.79
C ASN A 126 -3.82 -7.68 -14.74
N PRO A 127 -5.11 -7.49 -15.07
CA PRO A 127 -6.10 -7.00 -14.11
C PRO A 127 -6.30 -7.95 -12.92
N GLU A 128 -5.99 -9.24 -13.06
CA GLU A 128 -6.08 -10.21 -11.96
C GLU A 128 -5.01 -10.01 -10.88
N LEU A 129 -3.98 -9.20 -11.14
CA LEU A 129 -2.98 -8.84 -10.14
C LEU A 129 -3.61 -8.10 -8.95
N PHE A 130 -4.63 -7.29 -9.23
CA PHE A 130 -5.18 -6.32 -8.31
C PHE A 130 -6.53 -6.76 -7.75
N GLY A 131 -6.72 -6.57 -6.46
CA GLY A 131 -8.00 -6.76 -5.78
C GLY A 131 -9.04 -5.69 -6.15
N GLU A 132 -10.13 -5.73 -5.40
CA GLU A 132 -11.16 -4.69 -5.43
C GLU A 132 -10.56 -3.34 -5.04
N GLU A 133 -11.12 -2.28 -5.61
CA GLU A 133 -10.71 -0.90 -5.32
C GLU A 133 -11.51 -0.35 -4.16
N ILE A 134 -10.80 0.30 -3.24
CA ILE A 134 -11.38 1.06 -2.14
C ILE A 134 -11.01 2.51 -2.35
N GLU A 135 -12.02 3.37 -2.41
CA GLU A 135 -11.85 4.81 -2.53
C GLU A 135 -12.01 5.49 -1.18
N PHE A 136 -11.13 6.44 -0.89
CA PHE A 136 -11.14 7.28 0.29
C PHE A 136 -11.28 8.74 -0.10
N SER A 137 -12.06 9.48 0.67
CA SER A 137 -12.12 10.93 0.64
C SER A 137 -11.30 11.52 1.79
N LYS A 138 -10.51 12.55 1.48
CA LYS A 138 -9.75 13.28 2.48
C LYS A 138 -10.68 14.06 3.39
N GLU A 139 -10.48 13.94 4.69
CA GLU A 139 -11.17 14.76 5.67
C GLU A 139 -10.67 16.21 5.61
N LYS A 140 -11.54 17.13 6.01
CA LYS A 140 -11.25 18.58 6.01
C LYS A 140 -10.36 18.97 7.19
#